data_AF-A0A3D3BZA7-F1
#
_entry.id   AF-A0A3D3BZA7-F1
#
_cell.length_a   1.000
_cell.length_b   1.000
_cell.length_c   1.000
_cell.angle_alpha   90.00
_cell.angle_beta   90.00
_cell.angle_gamma   90.00
#
_symmetry.space_group_name_H-M   'P 1'
#
loop_
_entity.id
_entity.type
_entity.pdbx_description
1 polymer ?
#
loop_
_entity_poly.entity_id
_entity_poly.type
_entity_poly.pdbx_seq_one_letter_code
_entity_poly.pdbx_strand_id
1 'polypeptide(L)'
;MSKKLRKWLRAGSPWVWFNAGAVAISIIMVAGLIGLLAFHGLRHFWPADVMQARYQPPGLPATEVIGELIESETVLAERLQDSGVDVDPAKNFYQRDLWKFGNREITGTDFGWLLTDYISEKKFPDALTVLERQQWGNFYGIPIALLERGETLANSRAQAENDSLLWAELQFRLDRAYELREEISSLQGQELGRVNSELERLRLLERALVIADEMSPTLKQEINENRATLESRLLVIQLRLNRLKAEISRDSVLMRAVNNSEVQIALEDIVRAYQPNQLGLPGKFAVYFSRLWEFLSAEPREANTEGGVFPAIFGTVVMVLLMSIIVTPFGV
;
A
#
# COMPACT_ATOMS: atom_id res chain seq x y z
N MET A 1 5.72 -29.27 -59.36
CA MET A 1 6.51 -28.41 -58.45
C MET A 1 7.70 -27.84 -59.22
N SER A 2 7.77 -26.51 -59.44
CA SER A 2 8.79 -25.92 -60.34
C SER A 2 10.21 -26.20 -59.83
N LYS A 3 11.18 -26.39 -60.75
CA LYS A 3 12.61 -26.65 -60.40
C LYS A 3 13.18 -25.59 -59.44
N LYS A 4 12.67 -24.36 -59.49
CA LYS A 4 13.03 -23.26 -58.59
C LYS A 4 12.60 -23.54 -57.14
N LEU A 5 11.40 -24.08 -56.92
CA LEU A 5 10.90 -24.40 -55.57
C LEU A 5 11.71 -25.51 -54.89
N ARG A 6 12.09 -26.56 -55.65
CA ARG A 6 12.98 -27.62 -55.13
C ARG A 6 14.38 -27.12 -54.76
N LYS A 7 14.93 -26.15 -55.51
CA LYS A 7 16.23 -25.54 -55.20
C LYS A 7 16.14 -24.67 -53.93
N TRP A 8 15.06 -23.91 -53.78
CA TRP A 8 14.81 -23.08 -52.60
C TRP A 8 14.65 -23.92 -51.32
N LEU A 9 13.90 -25.03 -51.38
CA LEU A 9 13.76 -25.95 -50.25
C LEU A 9 15.07 -26.64 -49.85
N ARG A 10 15.91 -27.01 -50.82
CA ARG A 10 17.24 -27.59 -50.55
C ARG A 10 18.27 -26.59 -50.03
N ALA A 11 18.05 -25.28 -50.23
CA ALA A 11 18.95 -24.22 -49.78
C ALA A 11 18.80 -23.86 -48.29
N GLY A 12 17.84 -24.48 -47.57
CA GLY A 12 17.63 -24.24 -46.14
C GLY A 12 16.96 -22.89 -45.80
N SER A 13 16.87 -21.97 -46.76
CA SER A 13 16.24 -20.65 -46.60
C SER A 13 14.82 -20.69 -45.99
N PRO A 14 13.91 -21.62 -46.33
CA PRO A 14 12.58 -21.66 -45.74
C PRO A 14 12.61 -21.89 -44.22
N TRP A 15 13.54 -22.72 -43.76
CA TRP A 15 13.70 -23.04 -42.33
C TRP A 15 14.25 -21.84 -41.55
N VAL A 16 15.10 -21.02 -42.17
CA VAL A 16 15.58 -19.76 -41.57
C VAL A 16 14.42 -18.79 -41.36
N TRP A 17 13.55 -18.61 -42.37
CA TRP A 17 12.38 -17.75 -42.25
C TRP A 17 11.35 -18.30 -41.26
N PHE A 18 11.18 -19.63 -41.19
CA PHE A 18 10.29 -20.26 -40.22
C PHE A 18 10.80 -20.07 -38.78
N ASN A 19 12.10 -20.27 -38.54
CA ASN A 19 12.71 -20.03 -37.22
C ASN A 19 12.68 -18.54 -36.85
N ALA A 20 13.01 -17.64 -37.78
CA ALA A 20 12.90 -16.20 -37.54
C ALA A 20 11.45 -15.78 -37.24
N GLY A 21 10.47 -16.36 -37.96
CA GLY A 21 9.05 -16.14 -37.71
C GLY A 21 8.61 -16.68 -36.34
N ALA A 22 9.05 -17.88 -35.96
CA ALA A 22 8.76 -18.47 -34.65
C ALA A 22 9.36 -17.66 -33.50
N VAL A 23 10.60 -17.17 -33.65
CA VAL A 23 11.25 -16.27 -32.69
C VAL A 23 10.50 -14.94 -32.60
N ALA A 24 10.12 -14.34 -33.72
CA ALA A 24 9.35 -13.10 -33.72
C ALA A 24 7.99 -13.27 -33.02
N ILE A 25 7.26 -14.35 -33.28
CA ILE A 25 6.00 -14.67 -32.59
C ILE A 25 6.25 -14.87 -31.10
N SER A 26 7.31 -15.57 -30.71
CA SER A 26 7.67 -15.77 -29.30
C SER A 26 7.95 -14.45 -28.59
N ILE A 27 8.69 -13.53 -29.21
CA ILE A 27 8.97 -12.19 -28.66
C ILE A 27 7.66 -11.40 -28.51
N ILE A 28 6.78 -11.43 -29.52
CA ILE A 28 5.48 -10.74 -29.46
C ILE A 28 4.60 -11.33 -28.36
N MET A 29 4.55 -12.66 -28.21
CA MET A 29 3.78 -13.32 -27.14
C MET A 29 4.31 -12.95 -25.76
N VAL A 30 5.63 -12.97 -25.56
CA VAL A 30 6.26 -12.59 -24.29
C VAL A 30 6.00 -11.11 -23.98
N ALA A 31 6.21 -10.23 -24.95
CA ALA A 31 5.90 -8.80 -24.79
C ALA A 31 4.42 -8.55 -24.52
N GLY A 32 3.53 -9.28 -25.19
CA GLY A 32 2.09 -9.22 -24.99
C GLY A 32 1.68 -9.69 -23.60
N LEU A 33 2.25 -10.80 -23.11
CA LEU A 33 2.02 -11.29 -21.75
C LEU A 33 2.52 -10.29 -20.70
N ILE A 34 3.75 -9.78 -20.86
CA ILE A 34 4.30 -8.75 -19.96
C ILE A 34 3.42 -7.51 -19.97
N GLY A 35 2.97 -7.06 -21.14
CA GLY A 35 2.06 -5.92 -21.28
C GLY A 35 0.72 -6.15 -20.59
N LEU A 36 0.14 -7.34 -20.72
CA LEU A 36 -1.12 -7.72 -20.07
C LEU A 36 -0.97 -7.74 -18.53
N LEU A 37 0.12 -8.35 -18.04
CA LEU A 37 0.44 -8.37 -16.61
C LEU A 37 0.66 -6.96 -16.06
N ALA A 38 1.41 -6.13 -16.80
CA ALA A 38 1.65 -4.75 -16.44
C ALA A 38 0.34 -3.95 -16.42
N PHE A 39 -0.53 -4.09 -17.41
CA PHE A 39 -1.81 -3.39 -17.44
C PHE A 39 -2.70 -3.73 -16.24
N HIS A 40 -2.82 -5.03 -15.92
CA HIS A 40 -3.61 -5.48 -14.77
C HIS A 40 -3.00 -5.06 -13.43
N GLY A 41 -1.67 -5.13 -13.28
CA GLY A 41 -0.98 -4.76 -12.05
C GLY A 41 -0.92 -3.25 -11.82
N LEU A 42 -0.57 -2.48 -12.85
CA LEU A 42 -0.38 -1.04 -12.74
C LEU A 42 -1.69 -0.29 -12.48
N ARG A 43 -2.82 -0.78 -13.01
CA ARG A 43 -4.14 -0.17 -12.74
C ARG A 43 -4.47 -0.08 -11.26
N HIS A 44 -3.96 -1.00 -10.43
CA HIS A 44 -4.19 -1.00 -8.99
C HIS A 44 -3.70 0.28 -8.29
N PHE A 45 -2.63 0.90 -8.78
CA PHE A 45 -2.06 2.10 -8.16
C PHE A 45 -2.82 3.37 -8.52
N TRP A 46 -3.76 3.33 -9.48
CA TRP A 46 -4.50 4.52 -9.90
C TRP A 46 -5.46 5.00 -8.79
N PRO A 47 -5.41 6.29 -8.39
CA PRO A 47 -6.36 6.84 -7.42
C PRO A 47 -7.72 7.03 -8.11
N ALA A 48 -8.63 6.09 -7.89
CA ALA A 48 -9.99 6.17 -8.38
C ALA A 48 -10.77 7.27 -7.65
N ASP A 49 -11.77 7.85 -8.32
CA ASP A 49 -12.71 8.77 -7.69
C ASP A 49 -13.57 8.02 -6.68
N VAL A 50 -13.87 8.67 -5.57
CA VAL A 50 -14.63 8.06 -4.47
C VAL A 50 -16.05 8.61 -4.52
N MET A 51 -17.00 7.71 -4.62
CA MET A 51 -18.41 8.05 -4.70
C MET A 51 -19.03 8.02 -3.30
N GLN A 52 -19.90 8.99 -3.04
CA GLN A 52 -20.88 8.97 -1.96
C GLN A 52 -22.26 8.80 -2.58
N ALA A 53 -23.02 7.82 -2.13
CA ALA A 53 -24.33 7.52 -2.68
C ALA A 53 -25.28 6.97 -1.62
N ARG A 54 -26.57 6.87 -1.98
CA ARG A 54 -27.60 6.25 -1.16
C ARG A 54 -27.96 4.90 -1.74
N TYR A 55 -27.83 3.85 -0.95
CA TYR A 55 -28.15 2.47 -1.31
C TYR A 55 -29.45 2.02 -0.62
N GLN A 56 -30.40 1.54 -1.42
CA GLN A 56 -31.75 1.19 -0.97
C GLN A 56 -32.28 -0.04 -1.73
N PRO A 57 -31.85 -1.25 -1.36
CA PRO A 57 -32.46 -2.47 -1.90
C PRO A 57 -33.85 -2.71 -1.29
N PRO A 58 -34.71 -3.53 -1.93
CA PRO A 58 -36.02 -3.87 -1.39
C PRO A 58 -35.93 -4.56 -0.02
N GLY A 59 -36.85 -4.22 0.89
CA GLY A 59 -36.95 -4.85 2.21
C GLY A 59 -35.93 -4.42 3.26
N LEU A 60 -34.91 -3.61 2.90
CA LEU A 60 -33.95 -3.03 3.85
C LEU A 60 -34.16 -1.53 3.97
N PRO A 61 -33.67 -0.86 5.04
CA PRO A 61 -33.67 0.59 5.10
C PRO A 61 -32.57 1.19 4.20
N ALA A 62 -32.78 2.42 3.76
CA ALA A 62 -31.78 3.17 3.01
C ALA A 62 -30.56 3.41 3.88
N THR A 63 -29.38 3.17 3.31
CA THR A 63 -28.10 3.51 3.95
C THR A 63 -27.27 4.36 3.02
N GLU A 64 -26.47 5.25 3.60
CA GLU A 64 -25.39 5.90 2.86
C GLU A 64 -24.25 4.90 2.62
N VAL A 65 -23.64 5.00 1.45
CA VAL A 65 -22.44 4.25 1.07
C VAL A 65 -21.39 5.22 0.54
N ILE A 66 -20.15 5.01 0.95
CA ILE A 66 -18.97 5.75 0.45
C ILE A 66 -17.95 4.71 0.01
N GLY A 67 -17.38 4.85 -1.18
CA GLY A 67 -16.34 3.95 -1.63
C GLY A 67 -15.92 4.12 -3.08
N GLU A 68 -14.95 3.30 -3.47
CA GLU A 68 -14.44 3.22 -4.84
C GLU A 68 -15.13 2.09 -5.60
N LEU A 69 -15.47 2.34 -6.87
CA LEU A 69 -15.93 1.30 -7.79
C LEU A 69 -14.71 0.51 -8.29
N ILE A 70 -14.65 -0.78 -7.98
CA ILE A 70 -13.55 -1.67 -8.38
C ILE A 70 -13.88 -2.39 -9.69
N GLU A 71 -15.06 -3.00 -9.74
CA GLU A 71 -15.48 -3.87 -10.83
C GLU A 71 -17.00 -3.81 -11.01
N SER A 72 -17.45 -4.04 -12.24
CA SER A 72 -18.87 -4.12 -12.59
C SER A 72 -19.13 -5.40 -13.37
N GLU A 73 -20.12 -6.17 -12.91
CA GLU A 73 -20.52 -7.42 -13.52
C GLU A 73 -22.00 -7.41 -13.89
N THR A 74 -22.35 -8.10 -14.97
CA THR A 74 -23.75 -8.35 -15.33
C THR A 74 -24.14 -9.76 -14.86
N VAL A 75 -25.21 -9.84 -14.07
CA VAL A 75 -25.72 -11.09 -13.51
C VAL A 75 -27.16 -11.34 -13.95
N LEU A 76 -27.52 -12.61 -14.08
CA LEU A 76 -28.89 -13.03 -14.37
C LEU A 76 -29.79 -12.79 -13.15
N ALA A 77 -31.01 -12.30 -13.39
CA ALA A 77 -31.99 -12.05 -12.33
C ALA A 77 -32.33 -13.31 -11.52
N GLU A 78 -32.41 -14.46 -12.20
CA GLU A 78 -32.67 -15.77 -11.58
C GLU A 78 -31.63 -16.12 -10.48
N ARG A 79 -30.35 -15.82 -10.71
CA ARG A 79 -29.30 -16.03 -9.70
C ARG A 79 -29.45 -15.14 -8.47
N LEU A 80 -30.00 -13.94 -8.65
CA LEU A 80 -30.26 -13.02 -7.54
C LEU A 80 -31.47 -13.49 -6.72
N GLN A 81 -32.52 -13.97 -7.39
CA GLN A 81 -33.69 -14.59 -6.75
C GLN A 81 -33.29 -15.82 -5.92
N ASP A 82 -32.46 -16.71 -6.48
CA ASP A 82 -31.93 -17.89 -5.78
C ASP A 82 -31.15 -17.51 -4.50
N SER A 83 -30.52 -16.33 -4.49
CA SER A 83 -29.81 -15.79 -3.33
C SER A 83 -30.71 -15.04 -2.34
N GLY A 84 -32.03 -14.99 -2.58
CA GLY A 84 -33.02 -14.35 -1.72
C GLY A 84 -33.15 -12.84 -1.91
N VAL A 85 -32.60 -12.27 -2.99
CA VAL A 85 -32.74 -10.85 -3.32
C VAL A 85 -34.01 -10.64 -4.14
N ASP A 86 -34.90 -9.77 -3.65
CA ASP A 86 -36.09 -9.37 -4.39
C ASP A 86 -35.70 -8.52 -5.60
N VAL A 87 -36.11 -8.97 -6.78
CA VAL A 87 -35.76 -8.37 -8.08
C VAL A 87 -37.00 -8.36 -8.97
N ASP A 88 -37.15 -7.30 -9.77
CA ASP A 88 -38.25 -7.16 -10.73
C ASP A 88 -38.27 -8.35 -11.71
N PRO A 89 -39.37 -9.13 -11.76
CA PRO A 89 -39.51 -10.27 -12.66
C PRO A 89 -39.53 -9.90 -14.15
N ALA A 90 -39.74 -8.63 -14.50
CA ALA A 90 -39.68 -8.15 -15.87
C ALA A 90 -38.24 -7.95 -16.39
N LYS A 91 -37.23 -7.96 -15.51
CA LYS A 91 -35.83 -7.68 -15.86
C LYS A 91 -34.99 -8.96 -15.82
N ASN A 92 -34.37 -9.31 -16.96
CA ASN A 92 -33.57 -10.54 -17.08
C ASN A 92 -32.14 -10.40 -16.54
N PHE A 93 -31.59 -9.19 -16.54
CA PHE A 93 -30.20 -8.92 -16.20
C PHE A 93 -30.11 -7.74 -15.23
N TYR A 94 -29.22 -7.87 -14.25
CA TYR A 94 -28.89 -6.82 -13.30
C TYR A 94 -27.40 -6.52 -13.38
N GLN A 95 -27.04 -5.27 -13.11
CA GLN A 95 -25.66 -4.89 -12.91
C GLN A 95 -25.36 -4.91 -11.41
N ARG A 96 -24.28 -5.59 -11.04
CA ARG A 96 -23.73 -5.61 -9.70
C ARG A 96 -22.33 -5.05 -9.73
N ASP A 97 -22.07 -4.11 -8.86
CA ASP A 97 -20.80 -3.41 -8.75
C ASP A 97 -20.09 -3.87 -7.47
N LEU A 98 -18.80 -4.21 -7.59
CA LEU A 98 -17.92 -4.45 -6.45
C LEU A 98 -17.36 -3.11 -5.99
N TRP A 99 -17.69 -2.76 -4.75
CA TRP A 99 -17.25 -1.53 -4.12
C TRP A 99 -16.19 -1.82 -3.07
N LYS A 100 -15.20 -0.94 -2.97
CA LYS A 100 -14.29 -0.86 -1.83
C LYS A 100 -14.79 0.24 -0.90
N PHE A 101 -15.41 -0.17 0.21
CA PHE A 101 -15.93 0.75 1.23
C PHE A 101 -14.89 1.18 2.24
N GLY A 102 -13.81 0.40 2.41
CA GLY A 102 -12.86 0.60 3.51
C GLY A 102 -13.57 0.63 4.86
N ASN A 103 -13.09 1.50 5.76
CA ASN A 103 -13.74 1.81 7.04
C ASN A 103 -14.15 0.55 7.83
N ARG A 104 -13.28 -0.47 7.86
CA ARG A 104 -13.58 -1.78 8.42
C ARG A 104 -14.13 -1.71 9.84
N GLU A 105 -13.71 -0.71 10.61
CA GLU A 105 -14.20 -0.40 11.95
C GLU A 105 -15.68 0.00 12.03
N ILE A 106 -16.26 0.51 10.94
CA ILE A 106 -17.68 0.90 10.85
C ILE A 106 -18.48 -0.18 10.13
N THR A 107 -18.02 -0.61 8.96
CA THR A 107 -18.77 -1.47 8.04
C THR A 107 -18.53 -2.96 8.30
N GLY A 108 -17.44 -3.32 8.99
CA GLY A 108 -17.00 -4.70 9.20
C GLY A 108 -16.33 -5.36 7.99
N THR A 109 -16.42 -4.76 6.79
CA THR A 109 -15.92 -5.33 5.53
C THR A 109 -15.35 -4.24 4.62
N ASP A 110 -14.20 -4.51 4.01
CA ASP A 110 -13.57 -3.52 3.10
C ASP A 110 -14.23 -3.50 1.71
N PHE A 111 -14.92 -4.59 1.35
CA PHE A 111 -15.53 -4.78 0.05
C PHE A 111 -16.95 -5.29 0.18
N GLY A 112 -17.81 -4.90 -0.74
CA GLY A 112 -19.10 -5.53 -0.89
C GLY A 112 -19.73 -5.23 -2.25
N TRP A 113 -20.65 -6.12 -2.60
CA TRP A 113 -21.34 -6.06 -3.87
C TRP A 113 -22.66 -5.31 -3.72
N LEU A 114 -22.85 -4.28 -4.53
CA LEU A 114 -24.08 -3.49 -4.58
C LEU A 114 -24.74 -3.65 -5.95
N LEU A 115 -26.06 -3.78 -5.97
CA LEU A 115 -26.81 -3.73 -7.23
C LEU A 115 -26.96 -2.27 -7.66
N THR A 116 -26.50 -1.96 -8.88
CA THR A 116 -26.44 -0.59 -9.41
C THR A 116 -27.82 0.06 -9.45
N ASP A 117 -28.88 -0.72 -9.66
CA ASP A 117 -30.27 -0.27 -9.73
C ASP A 117 -30.80 0.30 -8.41
N TYR A 118 -30.19 -0.10 -7.29
CA TYR A 118 -30.58 0.35 -5.96
C TYR A 118 -29.68 1.46 -5.43
N ILE A 119 -28.77 1.98 -6.26
CA ILE A 119 -27.90 3.12 -5.94
C ILE A 119 -28.50 4.40 -6.51
N SER A 120 -28.77 5.36 -5.64
CA SER A 120 -29.32 6.67 -5.95
C SER A 120 -28.44 7.79 -5.37
N GLU A 121 -28.71 9.05 -5.75
CA GLU A 121 -28.03 10.23 -5.20
C GLU A 121 -26.49 10.20 -5.30
N LYS A 122 -25.97 9.67 -6.42
CA LYS A 122 -24.52 9.55 -6.66
C LYS A 122 -23.84 10.91 -6.68
N LYS A 123 -22.86 11.12 -5.81
CA LYS A 123 -22.06 12.34 -5.67
C LYS A 123 -20.58 12.00 -5.57
N PHE A 124 -19.74 12.93 -6.01
CA PHE A 124 -18.28 12.89 -5.85
C PHE A 124 -17.86 14.19 -5.14
N PRO A 125 -18.01 14.28 -3.81
CA PRO A 125 -17.67 15.50 -3.08
C PRO A 125 -16.18 15.78 -3.16
N ASP A 126 -15.80 17.04 -3.40
CA ASP A 126 -14.39 17.45 -3.52
C ASP A 126 -13.62 17.23 -2.20
N ALA A 127 -14.26 17.48 -1.05
CA ALA A 127 -13.66 17.33 0.27
C ALA A 127 -13.50 15.86 0.71
N LEU A 128 -14.05 14.90 -0.05
CA LEU A 128 -13.97 13.49 0.28
C LEU A 128 -12.52 13.04 0.19
N THR A 129 -12.02 12.54 1.30
CA THR A 129 -10.61 12.24 1.54
C THR A 129 -10.42 10.74 1.71
N VAL A 130 -9.37 10.22 1.08
CA VAL A 130 -8.87 8.88 1.31
C VAL A 130 -7.66 8.98 2.22
N LEU A 131 -7.71 8.28 3.35
CA LEU A 131 -6.56 8.05 4.22
C LEU A 131 -6.08 6.62 4.00
N GLU A 132 -4.87 6.47 3.47
CA GLU A 132 -4.16 5.20 3.47
C GLU A 132 -3.52 5.04 4.84
N ARG A 133 -3.85 3.96 5.54
CA ARG A 133 -3.38 3.72 6.91
C ARG A 133 -2.30 2.64 6.94
N GLN A 134 -1.55 2.58 8.03
CA GLN A 134 -0.59 1.51 8.27
C GLN A 134 -1.29 0.18 8.57
N GLN A 135 -2.51 0.27 9.12
CA GLN A 135 -3.33 -0.86 9.49
C GLN A 135 -4.78 -0.60 9.08
N TRP A 136 -5.54 -1.67 8.84
CA TRP A 136 -6.97 -1.63 8.52
C TRP A 136 -7.28 -0.95 7.18
N GLY A 137 -6.30 -0.90 6.28
CA GLY A 137 -6.38 -0.34 4.94
C GLY A 137 -6.96 1.06 4.83
N ASN A 138 -7.61 1.33 3.70
CA ASN A 138 -8.11 2.67 3.38
C ASN A 138 -9.28 3.09 4.28
N PHE A 139 -9.25 4.34 4.69
CA PHE A 139 -10.38 5.04 5.27
C PHE A 139 -10.92 6.10 4.29
N TYR A 140 -12.23 6.19 4.18
CA TYR A 140 -12.97 7.12 3.35
C TYR A 140 -13.86 8.01 4.21
N GLY A 141 -13.68 9.33 4.10
CA GLY A 141 -14.51 10.29 4.81
C GLY A 141 -14.06 11.73 4.58
N ILE A 142 -14.70 12.67 5.28
CA ILE A 142 -14.40 14.09 5.18
C ILE A 142 -13.75 14.54 6.49
N PRO A 143 -12.57 15.20 6.47
CA PRO A 143 -11.96 15.75 7.67
C PRO A 143 -12.85 16.88 8.20
N ILE A 144 -13.18 16.83 9.49
CA ILE A 144 -14.04 17.83 10.14
C ILE A 144 -13.35 18.57 11.28
N ALA A 145 -12.29 18.00 11.87
CA ALA A 145 -11.46 18.68 12.84
C ALA A 145 -10.06 18.06 12.96
N LEU A 146 -9.10 18.86 13.42
CA LEU A 146 -7.79 18.39 13.86
C LEU A 146 -7.71 18.52 15.39
N LEU A 147 -7.07 17.54 16.01
CA LEU A 147 -6.86 17.49 17.44
C LEU A 147 -5.37 17.41 17.74
N GLU A 148 -4.95 18.22 18.71
CA GLU A 148 -3.61 18.19 19.28
C GLU A 148 -3.73 17.74 20.74
N ARG A 149 -3.12 16.61 21.09
CA ARG A 149 -3.21 15.98 22.41
C ARG A 149 -4.66 15.76 22.88
N GLY A 150 -5.55 15.45 21.93
CA GLY A 150 -6.98 15.24 22.19
C GLY A 150 -7.81 16.53 22.31
N GLU A 151 -7.20 17.71 22.25
CA GLU A 151 -7.92 18.99 22.24
C GLU A 151 -8.18 19.43 20.80
N THR A 152 -9.43 19.79 20.50
CA THR A 152 -9.78 20.36 19.19
C THR A 152 -9.06 21.69 19.01
N LEU A 153 -8.32 21.83 17.91
CA LEU A 153 -7.70 23.10 17.56
C LEU A 153 -8.79 24.16 17.32
N ALA A 154 -8.70 25.28 18.03
CA ALA A 154 -9.69 26.36 17.96
C ALA A 154 -9.91 26.89 16.53
N ASN A 155 -8.88 26.80 15.67
CA ASN A 155 -8.93 27.23 14.27
C ASN A 155 -9.78 26.30 13.38
N SER A 156 -10.05 25.06 13.80
CA SER A 156 -10.87 24.10 13.05
C SER A 156 -12.37 24.18 13.38
N ARG A 157 -12.78 24.94 14.41
CA ARG A 157 -14.21 25.08 14.81
C ARG A 157 -14.99 26.16 14.05
N ALA A 158 -14.35 26.96 13.20
CA ALA A 158 -15.04 27.87 12.29
C ALA A 158 -15.52 27.09 11.05
N GLN A 159 -16.66 26.42 11.20
CA GLN A 159 -17.31 25.56 10.21
C GLN A 159 -17.57 26.23 8.85
N ALA A 160 -17.34 25.45 7.80
CA ALA A 160 -17.93 25.51 6.45
C ALA A 160 -17.32 26.46 5.39
N GLU A 161 -16.53 27.48 5.74
CA GLU A 161 -15.92 28.37 4.70
C GLU A 161 -14.44 28.07 4.40
N ASN A 162 -13.77 27.22 5.18
CA ASN A 162 -12.32 27.03 5.14
C ASN A 162 -11.87 25.56 5.03
N ASP A 163 -12.61 24.73 4.31
CA ASP A 163 -12.22 23.33 4.04
C ASP A 163 -10.78 23.22 3.49
N SER A 164 -10.36 24.20 2.69
CA SER A 164 -8.99 24.29 2.17
C SER A 164 -7.92 24.56 3.24
N LEU A 165 -8.23 25.33 4.29
CA LEU A 165 -7.28 25.58 5.38
C LEU A 165 -7.14 24.36 6.29
N LEU A 166 -8.26 23.68 6.60
CA LEU A 166 -8.22 22.44 7.38
C LEU A 166 -7.39 21.38 6.64
N TRP A 167 -7.59 21.27 5.33
CA TRP A 167 -6.82 20.37 4.48
C TRP A 167 -5.32 20.72 4.46
N ALA A 168 -4.97 22.00 4.30
CA ALA A 168 -3.59 22.45 4.30
C ALA A 168 -2.88 22.17 5.64
N GLU A 169 -3.56 22.42 6.76
CA GLU A 169 -3.02 22.12 8.10
C GLU A 169 -2.88 20.60 8.32
N LEU A 170 -3.84 19.79 7.83
CA LEU A 170 -3.74 18.33 7.89
C LEU A 170 -2.51 17.84 7.12
N GLN A 171 -2.30 18.32 5.89
CA GLN A 171 -1.13 17.97 5.09
C GLN A 171 0.17 18.37 5.79
N PHE A 172 0.26 19.59 6.32
CA PHE A 172 1.43 20.04 7.07
C PHE A 172 1.75 19.15 8.28
N ARG A 173 0.72 18.73 9.04
CA ARG A 173 0.91 17.82 10.18
C ARG A 173 1.26 16.39 9.75
N LEU A 174 0.76 15.93 8.62
CA LEU A 174 1.12 14.64 8.04
C LEU A 174 2.58 14.62 7.57
N ASP A 175 3.07 15.70 6.95
CA ASP A 175 4.48 15.86 6.58
C ASP A 175 5.39 15.77 7.81
N ARG A 176 5.02 16.46 8.90
CA ARG A 176 5.71 16.33 10.19
C ARG A 176 5.67 14.90 10.74
N ALA A 177 4.52 14.24 10.67
CA ALA A 177 4.39 12.85 11.13
C ALA A 177 5.26 11.90 10.30
N TYR A 178 5.37 12.14 9.00
CA TYR A 178 6.27 11.41 8.09
C TYR A 178 7.74 11.60 8.50
N GLU A 179 8.19 12.84 8.71
CA GLU A 179 9.57 13.12 9.16
C GLU A 179 9.91 12.43 10.48
N LEU A 180 9.00 12.52 11.47
CA LEU A 180 9.16 11.85 12.76
C LEU A 180 9.23 10.32 12.62
N ARG A 181 8.43 9.75 11.72
CA ARG A 181 8.45 8.31 11.44
C ARG A 181 9.77 7.87 10.81
N GLU A 182 10.31 8.65 9.88
CA GLU A 182 11.61 8.39 9.26
C GLU A 182 12.75 8.46 10.31
N GLU A 183 12.70 9.44 11.22
CA GLU A 183 13.65 9.54 12.33
C GLU A 183 13.55 8.34 13.28
N ILE A 184 12.32 7.92 13.63
CA ILE A 184 12.11 6.72 14.46
C ILE A 184 12.66 5.47 13.75
N SER A 185 12.34 5.29 12.46
CA SER A 185 12.78 4.13 11.67
C SER A 185 14.30 4.06 11.56
N SER A 186 14.96 5.17 11.23
CA SER A 186 16.42 5.23 11.12
C SER A 186 17.10 4.95 12.47
N LEU A 187 16.58 5.50 13.56
CA LEU A 187 17.10 5.28 14.91
C LEU A 187 16.93 3.81 15.36
N GLN A 188 15.81 3.17 15.03
CA GLN A 188 15.55 1.75 15.33
C GLN A 188 16.37 0.80 14.45
N GLY A 189 16.38 1.02 13.14
CA GLY A 189 17.00 0.12 12.17
C GLY A 189 18.53 0.22 12.14
N GLN A 190 19.08 1.43 12.24
CA GLN A 190 20.51 1.66 12.06
C GLN A 190 21.25 1.74 13.40
N GLU A 191 20.91 2.73 14.24
CA GLU A 191 21.67 3.00 15.47
C GLU A 191 21.43 1.91 16.52
N LEU A 192 20.18 1.63 16.85
CA LEU A 192 19.82 0.59 17.82
C LEU A 192 20.27 -0.80 17.34
N GLY A 193 20.04 -1.12 16.07
CA GLY A 193 20.50 -2.36 15.45
C GLY A 193 22.02 -2.55 15.52
N ARG A 194 22.79 -1.48 15.28
CA ARG A 194 24.26 -1.50 15.39
C ARG A 194 24.71 -1.73 16.82
N VAL A 195 24.17 -0.99 17.79
CA VAL A 195 24.56 -1.15 19.21
C VAL A 195 24.20 -2.55 19.73
N ASN A 196 23.05 -3.09 19.35
CA ASN A 196 22.68 -4.47 19.69
C ASN A 196 23.63 -5.50 19.07
N SER A 197 24.04 -5.28 17.81
CA SER A 197 25.02 -6.14 17.15
C SER A 197 26.40 -6.08 17.82
N GLU A 198 26.83 -4.90 18.27
CA GLU A 198 28.08 -4.70 19.01
C GLU A 198 28.02 -5.39 20.38
N LEU A 199 26.90 -5.29 21.11
CA LEU A 199 26.68 -6.00 22.37
C LEU A 199 26.71 -7.52 22.18
N GLU A 200 26.08 -8.04 21.12
CA GLU A 200 26.07 -9.47 20.84
C GLU A 200 27.47 -9.98 20.47
N ARG A 201 28.23 -9.23 19.66
CA ARG A 201 29.64 -9.55 19.37
C ARG A 201 30.48 -9.60 20.64
N LEU A 202 30.30 -8.63 21.54
CA LEU A 202 31.01 -8.58 22.82
C LEU A 202 30.64 -9.78 23.70
N ARG A 203 29.34 -10.16 23.75
CA ARG A 203 28.85 -11.34 24.46
C ARG A 203 29.47 -12.64 23.92
N LEU A 204 29.56 -12.78 22.60
CA LEU A 204 30.16 -13.95 21.95
C LEU A 204 31.67 -14.03 22.20
N LEU A 205 32.37 -12.89 22.15
CA LEU A 205 33.79 -12.79 22.48
C LEU A 205 34.06 -13.21 23.94
N GLU A 206 33.28 -12.66 24.88
CA GLU A 206 33.38 -13.03 26.29
C GLU A 206 33.17 -14.54 26.47
N ARG A 207 32.15 -15.11 25.80
CA ARG A 207 31.86 -16.54 25.87
C ARG A 207 32.98 -17.39 25.28
N ALA A 208 33.59 -16.96 24.18
CA ALA A 208 34.71 -17.67 23.55
C ALA A 208 35.94 -17.72 24.46
N LEU A 209 36.31 -16.59 25.07
CA LEU A 209 37.44 -16.50 26.02
C LEU A 209 37.24 -17.37 27.26
N VAL A 210 36.00 -17.44 27.78
CA VAL A 210 35.66 -18.33 28.91
C VAL A 210 35.81 -19.81 28.52
N ILE A 211 35.39 -20.19 27.31
CA ILE A 211 35.51 -21.58 26.82
C ILE A 211 36.97 -21.96 26.59
N ALA A 212 37.80 -21.02 26.12
CA ALA A 212 39.22 -21.22 25.87
C ALA A 212 40.10 -21.19 27.13
N ASP A 213 39.53 -20.86 28.30
CA ASP A 213 40.27 -20.61 29.55
C ASP A 213 41.32 -19.48 29.45
N GLU A 214 41.09 -18.53 28.53
CA GLU A 214 41.97 -17.37 28.25
C GLU A 214 41.50 -16.09 28.96
N MET A 215 40.48 -16.20 29.81
CA MET A 215 39.87 -15.04 30.46
C MET A 215 40.75 -14.49 31.60
N SER A 216 41.43 -13.37 31.34
CA SER A 216 42.20 -12.65 32.36
C SER A 216 41.38 -11.57 33.07
N PRO A 217 41.78 -11.13 34.28
CA PRO A 217 41.14 -10.02 34.98
C PRO A 217 41.14 -8.70 34.18
N THR A 218 42.20 -8.45 33.40
CA THR A 218 42.31 -7.23 32.59
C THR A 218 41.36 -7.26 31.39
N LEU A 219 41.25 -8.40 30.69
CA LEU A 219 40.30 -8.58 29.59
C LEU A 219 38.85 -8.47 30.09
N LYS A 220 38.56 -9.05 31.25
CA LYS A 220 37.24 -8.93 31.87
C LYS A 220 36.88 -7.48 32.19
N GLN A 221 37.84 -6.69 32.67
CA GLN A 221 37.63 -5.26 32.92
C GLN A 221 37.35 -4.51 31.61
N GLU A 222 38.15 -4.72 30.56
CA GLU A 222 37.97 -4.09 29.25
C GLU A 222 36.60 -4.42 28.63
N ILE A 223 36.16 -5.68 28.72
CA ILE A 223 34.83 -6.11 28.28
C ILE A 223 33.73 -5.36 29.04
N ASN A 224 33.86 -5.23 30.36
CA ASN A 224 32.87 -4.53 31.18
C ASN A 224 32.82 -3.03 30.88
N GLU A 225 33.97 -2.39 30.64
CA GLU A 225 34.05 -0.97 30.24
C GLU A 225 33.39 -0.73 28.87
N ASN A 226 33.65 -1.61 27.90
CA ASN A 226 33.02 -1.58 26.59
C ASN A 226 31.49 -1.79 26.70
N ARG A 227 31.06 -2.75 27.51
CA ARG A 227 29.64 -3.03 27.78
C ARG A 227 28.95 -1.81 28.38
N ALA A 228 29.53 -1.19 29.41
CA ALA A 228 28.98 0.01 30.04
C ALA A 228 28.86 1.19 29.06
N THR A 229 29.82 1.33 28.15
CA THR A 229 29.77 2.34 27.08
C THR A 229 28.61 2.10 26.12
N LEU A 230 28.41 0.85 25.68
CA LEU A 230 27.31 0.48 24.79
C LEU A 230 25.93 0.61 25.48
N GLU A 231 25.82 0.20 26.74
CA GLU A 231 24.61 0.37 27.54
C GLU A 231 24.25 1.85 27.72
N SER A 232 25.24 2.71 27.93
CA SER A 232 25.02 4.16 27.99
C SER A 232 24.47 4.72 26.66
N ARG A 233 24.98 4.24 25.52
CA ARG A 233 24.45 4.62 24.19
C ARG A 233 23.02 4.15 23.99
N LEU A 234 22.69 2.92 24.43
CA LEU A 234 21.31 2.42 24.38
C LEU A 234 20.35 3.31 25.16
N LEU A 235 20.74 3.80 26.35
CA LEU A 235 19.92 4.70 27.14
C LEU A 235 19.64 6.02 26.39
N VAL A 236 20.65 6.61 25.74
CA VAL A 236 20.47 7.82 24.93
C VAL A 236 19.49 7.58 23.78
N ILE A 237 19.67 6.47 23.05
CA ILE A 237 18.77 6.07 21.95
C ILE A 237 17.34 5.89 22.46
N GLN A 238 17.15 5.19 23.59
CA GLN A 238 15.83 4.94 24.16
C GLN A 238 15.13 6.23 24.59
N LEU A 239 15.85 7.18 25.20
CA LEU A 239 15.29 8.49 25.57
C LEU A 239 14.84 9.27 24.32
N ARG A 240 15.63 9.26 23.25
CA ARG A 240 15.27 9.90 21.98
C ARG A 240 14.06 9.23 21.34
N LEU A 241 14.01 7.90 21.30
CA LEU A 241 12.85 7.15 20.78
C LEU A 241 11.57 7.47 21.57
N ASN A 242 11.64 7.50 22.90
CA ASN A 242 10.48 7.82 23.73
C ASN A 242 9.96 9.24 23.45
N ARG A 243 10.86 10.20 23.27
CA ARG A 243 10.51 11.58 22.90
C ARG A 243 9.84 11.63 21.53
N LEU A 244 10.44 11.02 20.51
CA LEU A 244 9.88 11.00 19.14
C LEU A 244 8.50 10.34 19.11
N LYS A 245 8.33 9.22 19.83
CA LYS A 245 7.03 8.56 19.98
C LYS A 245 5.97 9.45 20.63
N ALA A 246 6.35 10.23 21.65
CA ALA A 246 5.43 11.19 22.26
C ALA A 246 5.11 12.38 21.32
N GLU A 247 6.04 12.76 20.43
CA GLU A 247 5.85 13.85 19.48
C GLU A 247 4.98 13.46 18.28
N ILE A 248 5.08 12.21 17.79
CA ILE A 248 4.32 11.69 16.64
C ILE A 248 2.89 11.31 17.03
N SER A 249 2.66 10.77 18.23
CA SER A 249 1.33 10.43 18.78
C SER A 249 0.51 11.66 19.20
N ARG A 250 1.06 12.87 19.05
CA ARG A 250 0.44 14.13 19.47
C ARG A 250 -0.84 14.45 18.67
N ASP A 251 -0.83 14.18 17.37
CA ASP A 251 -1.81 14.74 16.44
C ASP A 251 -2.79 13.66 15.95
N SER A 252 -4.07 14.03 15.84
CA SER A 252 -5.10 13.18 15.23
C SER A 252 -6.09 14.00 14.41
N VAL A 253 -6.79 13.35 13.49
CA VAL A 253 -7.84 13.95 12.66
C VAL A 253 -9.17 13.30 13.00
N LEU A 254 -10.21 14.11 13.18
CA LEU A 254 -11.58 13.67 13.27
C LEU A 254 -12.18 13.67 11.87
N MET A 255 -12.64 12.50 11.45
CA MET A 255 -13.21 12.26 10.14
C MET A 255 -14.69 11.96 10.25
N ARG A 256 -15.50 12.49 9.33
CA ARG A 256 -16.89 12.10 9.13
C ARG A 256 -16.98 11.08 8.00
N ALA A 257 -17.42 9.87 8.34
CA ALA A 257 -17.64 8.75 7.42
C ALA A 257 -19.13 8.62 7.05
N VAL A 258 -19.50 7.44 6.55
CA VAL A 258 -20.89 7.05 6.24
C VAL A 258 -21.82 7.27 7.42
N ASN A 259 -23.06 7.65 7.13
CA ASN A 259 -24.14 7.88 8.10
C ASN A 259 -23.75 8.90 9.19
N ASN A 260 -22.90 9.88 8.87
CA ASN A 260 -22.34 10.87 9.78
C ASN A 260 -21.55 10.28 10.96
N SER A 261 -21.05 9.05 10.85
CA SER A 261 -20.19 8.46 11.88
C SER A 261 -18.89 9.24 11.98
N GLU A 262 -18.53 9.67 13.19
CA GLU A 262 -17.27 10.38 13.43
C GLU A 262 -16.21 9.40 13.96
N VAL A 263 -15.04 9.37 13.31
CA VAL A 263 -13.91 8.50 13.68
C VAL A 263 -12.67 9.35 13.84
N GLN A 264 -12.02 9.21 14.99
CA GLN A 264 -10.73 9.84 15.26
C GLN A 264 -9.61 8.90 14.82
N ILE A 265 -8.70 9.41 13.98
CA ILE A 265 -7.57 8.64 13.44
C ILE A 265 -6.28 9.37 13.81
N ALA A 266 -5.33 8.66 14.43
CA ALA A 266 -4.02 9.22 14.76
C ALA A 266 -3.21 9.47 13.48
N LEU A 267 -2.53 10.61 13.40
CA LEU A 267 -1.72 10.93 12.22
C LEU A 267 -0.51 9.98 12.09
N GLU A 268 -0.04 9.41 13.20
CA GLU A 268 1.02 8.39 13.18
C GLU A 268 0.61 7.10 12.47
N ASP A 269 -0.69 6.82 12.34
CA ASP A 269 -1.23 5.65 11.63
C ASP A 269 -1.48 5.93 10.15
N ILE A 270 -1.39 7.19 9.70
CA ILE A 270 -1.67 7.57 8.31
C ILE A 270 -0.39 7.52 7.49
N VAL A 271 -0.42 6.76 6.40
CA VAL A 271 0.63 6.69 5.39
C VAL A 271 0.51 7.87 4.44
N ARG A 272 -0.72 8.15 4.00
CA ARG A 272 -1.01 9.18 3.00
C ARG A 272 -2.45 9.66 3.12
N ALA A 273 -2.67 10.94 2.85
CA ALA A 273 -4.00 11.51 2.69
C ALA A 273 -4.11 12.23 1.35
N TYR A 274 -5.18 12.00 0.59
CA TYR A 274 -5.46 12.74 -0.64
C TYR A 274 -6.97 12.84 -0.91
N GLN A 275 -7.38 13.86 -1.67
CA GLN A 275 -8.77 14.12 -2.05
C GLN A 275 -9.00 13.78 -3.54
N PRO A 276 -9.31 12.51 -3.88
CA PRO A 276 -9.29 12.04 -5.27
C PRO A 276 -10.18 12.83 -6.22
N ASN A 277 -11.37 13.23 -5.75
CA ASN A 277 -12.38 13.91 -6.55
C ASN A 277 -11.95 15.33 -6.94
N GLN A 278 -11.04 15.95 -6.16
CA GLN A 278 -10.47 17.26 -6.46
C GLN A 278 -9.22 17.18 -7.35
N LEU A 279 -8.61 15.99 -7.50
CA LEU A 279 -7.38 15.82 -8.26
C LEU A 279 -7.66 15.82 -9.77
N GLY A 280 -7.08 16.80 -10.47
CA GLY A 280 -6.88 16.70 -11.91
C GLY A 280 -5.89 15.58 -12.27
N LEU A 281 -5.75 15.30 -13.58
CA LEU A 281 -4.84 14.28 -14.09
C LEU A 281 -3.40 14.39 -13.52
N PRO A 282 -2.76 15.57 -13.43
CA PRO A 282 -1.41 15.67 -12.87
C PRO A 282 -1.33 15.23 -11.40
N GLY A 283 -2.34 15.59 -10.59
CA GLY A 283 -2.43 15.18 -9.20
C GLY A 283 -2.60 13.67 -9.06
N LYS A 284 -3.44 13.06 -9.91
CA LYS A 284 -3.60 11.60 -9.95
C LYS A 284 -2.31 10.88 -10.31
N PHE A 285 -1.52 11.40 -11.25
CA PHE A 285 -0.19 10.87 -11.56
C PHE A 285 0.79 10.99 -10.40
N ALA A 286 0.80 12.11 -9.66
CA ALA A 286 1.67 12.27 -8.49
C ALA A 286 1.37 11.21 -7.42
N VAL A 287 0.09 11.00 -7.10
CA VAL A 287 -0.33 9.94 -6.15
C VAL A 287 0.02 8.56 -6.68
N TYR A 288 -0.23 8.29 -7.96
CA TYR A 288 0.10 7.03 -8.61
C TYR A 288 1.59 6.68 -8.50
N PHE A 289 2.48 7.60 -8.88
CA PHE A 289 3.92 7.38 -8.79
C PHE A 289 4.40 7.25 -7.35
N SER A 290 3.81 8.00 -6.43
CA SER A 290 4.08 7.86 -5.00
C SER A 290 3.68 6.47 -4.47
N ARG A 291 2.54 5.89 -4.90
CA ARG A 291 2.16 4.51 -4.53
C ARG A 291 3.11 3.48 -5.14
N LEU A 292 3.45 3.64 -6.41
CA LEU A 292 4.36 2.74 -7.09
C LEU A 292 5.76 2.75 -6.45
N TRP A 293 6.26 3.93 -6.07
CA TRP A 293 7.53 4.07 -5.38
C TRP A 293 7.50 3.43 -3.99
N GLU A 294 6.45 3.68 -3.20
CA GLU A 294 6.26 3.01 -1.91
C GLU A 294 6.22 1.49 -2.09
N PHE A 295 5.48 0.99 -3.07
CA PHE A 295 5.42 -0.44 -3.36
C PHE A 295 6.81 -1.03 -3.64
N LEU A 296 7.64 -0.36 -4.44
CA LEU A 296 8.97 -0.87 -4.80
C LEU A 296 10.03 -0.71 -3.71
N SER A 297 9.89 0.27 -2.81
CA SER A 297 10.95 0.66 -1.86
C SER A 297 10.65 0.31 -0.41
N ALA A 298 9.38 0.21 -0.02
CA ALA A 298 8.98 -0.06 1.35
C ALA A 298 8.93 -1.55 1.68
N GLU A 299 8.92 -1.84 2.98
CA GLU A 299 8.71 -3.19 3.51
C GLU A 299 7.23 -3.61 3.42
N PRO A 300 6.94 -4.91 3.32
CA PRO A 300 5.58 -5.41 3.34
C PRO A 300 4.92 -5.18 4.70
N ARG A 301 3.63 -4.83 4.67
CA ARG A 301 2.75 -4.63 5.83
C ARG A 301 1.61 -5.64 5.81
N GLU A 302 0.93 -5.79 6.94
CA GLU A 302 -0.28 -6.63 7.08
C GLU A 302 -0.16 -8.03 6.45
N ALA A 303 0.83 -8.83 6.85
CA ALA A 303 1.03 -10.17 6.28
C ALA A 303 1.18 -10.19 4.73
N ASN A 304 1.78 -9.14 4.15
CA ASN A 304 2.00 -8.92 2.72
C ASN A 304 0.74 -8.55 1.91
N THR A 305 -0.34 -8.08 2.56
CA THR A 305 -1.51 -7.55 1.84
C THR A 305 -1.40 -6.06 1.53
N GLU A 306 -0.54 -5.33 2.25
CA GLU A 306 -0.32 -3.89 2.05
C GLU A 306 1.17 -3.53 2.08
N GLY A 307 1.52 -2.30 1.70
CA GLY A 307 2.89 -1.80 1.73
C GLY A 307 3.71 -2.22 0.51
N GLY A 308 5.02 -2.35 0.70
CA GLY A 308 5.95 -2.65 -0.39
C GLY A 308 6.41 -4.10 -0.46
N VAL A 309 7.24 -4.38 -1.45
CA VAL A 309 7.76 -5.73 -1.77
C VAL A 309 9.26 -5.87 -1.52
N PHE A 310 9.90 -4.84 -0.96
CA PHE A 310 11.32 -4.84 -0.62
C PHE A 310 11.53 -5.46 0.78
N PRO A 311 12.57 -6.28 1.04
CA PRO A 311 13.62 -6.75 0.12
C PRO A 311 13.27 -8.04 -0.63
N ALA A 312 12.06 -8.59 -0.47
CA ALA A 312 11.68 -9.91 -0.99
C ALA A 312 11.95 -10.05 -2.51
N ILE A 313 11.58 -9.04 -3.31
CA ILE A 313 11.83 -9.08 -4.77
C ILE A 313 13.31 -8.91 -5.12
N PHE A 314 14.07 -8.17 -4.31
CA PHE A 314 15.48 -7.92 -4.58
C PHE A 314 16.28 -9.22 -4.65
N GLY A 315 16.05 -10.14 -3.70
CA GLY A 315 16.70 -11.45 -3.70
C GLY A 315 16.41 -12.24 -4.98
N THR A 316 15.14 -12.30 -5.41
CA THR A 316 14.76 -12.98 -6.66
C THR A 316 15.34 -12.33 -7.90
N VAL A 317 15.34 -10.99 -7.99
CA VAL A 317 15.88 -10.26 -9.15
C VAL A 317 17.39 -10.46 -9.24
N VAL A 318 18.12 -10.33 -8.12
CA VAL A 318 19.56 -10.59 -8.07
C VAL A 318 19.86 -12.04 -8.46
N MET A 319 19.11 -13.01 -7.96
CA MET A 319 19.29 -14.42 -8.30
C MET A 319 19.05 -14.68 -9.79
N VAL A 320 17.99 -14.11 -10.37
CA VAL A 320 17.69 -14.23 -11.81
C VAL A 320 18.79 -13.59 -12.64
N LEU A 321 19.22 -12.36 -12.33
CA LEU A 321 20.31 -11.69 -13.05
C LEU A 321 21.62 -12.48 -12.96
N LEU A 322 21.93 -13.01 -11.78
CA LEU A 322 23.13 -13.80 -11.55
C LEU A 322 23.07 -15.11 -12.36
N MET A 323 21.94 -15.81 -12.36
CA MET A 323 21.72 -16.99 -13.20
C MET A 323 21.82 -16.64 -14.70
N SER A 324 21.21 -15.54 -15.15
CA SER A 324 21.31 -15.11 -16.55
C SER A 324 22.74 -14.81 -16.97
N ILE A 325 23.51 -14.09 -16.16
CA ILE A 325 24.93 -13.79 -16.45
C ILE A 325 25.77 -15.07 -16.49
N ILE A 326 25.53 -16.01 -15.58
CA ILE A 326 26.25 -17.30 -15.53
C ILE A 326 25.88 -18.19 -16.72
N VAL A 327 24.62 -18.20 -17.15
CA VAL A 327 24.10 -19.12 -18.19
C VAL A 327 24.32 -18.60 -19.62
N THR A 328 24.31 -17.27 -19.83
CA THR A 328 24.50 -16.66 -21.16
C THR A 328 25.76 -17.14 -21.91
N PRO A 329 26.94 -17.31 -21.27
CA PRO A 329 28.13 -17.87 -21.90
C PRO A 329 27.97 -19.32 -22.39
N PHE A 330 27.05 -20.09 -21.80
CA PHE A 330 26.78 -21.48 -22.16
C PHE A 330 25.73 -21.63 -23.27
N GLY A 331 25.17 -20.52 -23.77
CA GLY A 331 24.41 -20.50 -25.01
C GLY A 331 23.07 -21.24 -24.97
N VAL A 332 22.30 -21.05 -23.89
CA VAL A 332 20.87 -21.45 -23.83
C VAL A 332 19.98 -20.34 -24.37
#